data_AF-A0A4R9GX36-F1
#
_entry.id   AF-A0A4R9GX36-F1
#
_cell.length_a   1.000
_cell.length_b   1.000
_cell.length_c   1.000
_cell.angle_alpha   90.00
_cell.angle_beta   90.00
_cell.angle_gamma   90.00
#
_symmetry.space_group_name_H-M   'P 1'
#
loop_
_entity.id
_entity.type
_entity.pdbx_description
1 polymer ?
#
loop_
_entity_poly.entity_id
_entity_poly.type
_entity_poly.pdbx_seq_one_letter_code
_entity_poly.pdbx_strand_id
1 'polypeptide(L)'
;NRSVNMPVKLSNILCTLMFEDARGNLIPVQSFRLRNDDYSLFQVEVYGGDDFGPYVVELPNLNTAEIESAIASGFNPKIFIVDYTMTHVTDSNYKSALLNFSGDNLKIIEENSKGRTSLIKIFGPNYREKFRVAAFDDLSNNNPCTTVTASTLAPGVSLKKALQRIACSGTQVEFEDYVVDLSEFAPSLTDSKIHLKGIKSFAGIPTQLPCTYQTYAGSDGVSRTACVQKPYSTWTDVEKKTAGVWAIYSNGKYNAPTEYWVDGSNIRIFDPGNIQKAQMVKGVDSIIWAGDYYDIVYISAKDLAKNEENPPYGSTPIGISGSSPTGGSIDPNDPNSSFKLNTVWDLSQFGENPYEPDQKSFYVGKVGFNEKVVFSVKLDKTKYLNPSFGLPENGGSYQYFSDFKYTPTVATKRFNIDQVMDFEISLGFAGQRTDWIHVYKDTDDTDAYHVRKMWVDTSGYADQTFRICLRMPSASNIVDPNNSLVNIYIRPALNSAYRKSIWPLKYTDVKKMRGELSSPTNIGDTTIYLTGVYGTIEVNDPIYVSGDTYPYTVVSVTPTPGYPDGSFTVVVDTAMK
;
A
#
# COMPACT_ATOMS: atom_id res chain seq x y z
N ASN A 1 -5.03 -12.81 -28.15
CA ASN A 1 -3.58 -12.73 -27.93
C ASN A 1 -3.07 -14.12 -27.56
N ARG A 2 -2.38 -14.84 -28.46
CA ARG A 2 -1.72 -16.13 -28.15
C ARG A 2 -0.22 -15.95 -27.89
N SER A 3 0.23 -14.74 -27.55
CA SER A 3 1.60 -14.52 -27.10
C SER A 3 1.79 -15.25 -25.77
N VAL A 4 2.37 -16.44 -25.83
CA VAL A 4 2.83 -17.14 -24.63
C VAL A 4 4.06 -16.40 -24.13
N ASN A 5 4.21 -16.32 -22.82
CA ASN A 5 5.36 -15.70 -22.18
C ASN A 5 6.64 -16.46 -22.57
N MET A 6 7.62 -15.75 -23.15
CA MET A 6 8.89 -16.34 -23.56
C MET A 6 9.92 -16.21 -22.42
N PRO A 7 10.50 -17.32 -21.93
CA PRO A 7 11.60 -17.25 -20.96
C PRO A 7 12.87 -16.74 -21.63
N VAL A 8 13.51 -15.75 -21.00
CA VAL A 8 14.71 -15.08 -21.52
C VAL A 8 15.77 -14.95 -20.46
N LYS A 9 17.03 -15.11 -20.86
CA LYS A 9 18.19 -14.82 -20.03
C LYS A 9 18.73 -13.43 -20.35
N LEU A 10 18.70 -12.53 -19.38
CA LEU A 10 19.28 -11.19 -19.45
C LEU A 10 20.71 -11.22 -18.88
N SER A 11 21.63 -10.54 -19.55
CA SER A 11 23.02 -10.38 -19.11
C SER A 11 23.59 -9.03 -19.54
N ASN A 12 24.73 -8.64 -18.98
CA ASN A 12 25.44 -7.43 -19.40
C ASN A 12 24.56 -6.15 -19.36
N ILE A 13 23.77 -6.01 -18.29
CA ILE A 13 22.81 -4.92 -18.13
C ILE A 13 23.57 -3.62 -17.82
N LEU A 14 23.45 -2.63 -18.69
CA LEU A 14 23.94 -1.26 -18.52
C LEU A 14 22.80 -0.41 -17.96
N CYS A 15 23.04 0.21 -16.82
CA CYS A 15 22.14 1.13 -16.18
C CYS A 15 22.71 2.55 -16.17
N THR A 16 21.84 3.54 -16.04
CA THR A 16 22.21 4.94 -15.80
C THR A 16 21.39 5.50 -14.65
N LEU A 17 22.09 6.07 -13.67
CA LEU A 17 21.47 6.90 -12.64
C LEU A 17 21.10 8.25 -13.27
N MET A 18 19.84 8.63 -13.18
CA MET A 18 19.29 9.90 -13.64
C MET A 18 18.53 10.59 -12.50
N PHE A 19 18.53 11.91 -12.48
CA PHE A 19 17.65 12.70 -11.63
C PHE A 19 16.48 13.26 -12.44
N GLU A 20 15.27 13.08 -11.94
CA GLU A 20 14.08 13.71 -12.49
C GLU A 20 13.79 15.01 -11.74
N ASP A 21 13.64 16.12 -12.46
CA ASP A 21 13.22 17.40 -11.89
C ASP A 21 11.69 17.48 -11.68
N ALA A 22 11.22 18.52 -10.98
CA ALA A 22 9.79 18.74 -10.74
C ALA A 22 8.95 18.96 -12.03
N ARG A 23 9.59 19.13 -13.20
CA ARG A 23 8.97 19.28 -14.51
C ARG A 23 9.03 17.98 -15.33
N GLY A 24 9.62 16.91 -14.81
CA GLY A 24 9.80 15.62 -15.47
C GLY A 24 11.01 15.53 -16.41
N ASN A 25 11.94 16.50 -16.39
CA ASN A 25 13.17 16.43 -17.16
C ASN A 25 14.17 15.48 -16.48
N LEU A 26 14.81 14.62 -17.29
CA LEU A 26 15.78 13.63 -16.83
C LEU A 26 17.21 14.13 -17.02
N ILE A 27 17.98 14.21 -15.94
CA ILE A 27 19.39 14.63 -15.92
C ILE A 27 20.25 13.39 -15.66
N PRO A 28 21.05 12.91 -16.64
CA PRO A 28 21.92 11.76 -16.45
C PRO A 28 23.12 12.11 -15.56
N VAL A 29 23.43 11.23 -14.61
CA VAL A 29 24.53 11.40 -13.64
C VAL A 29 25.68 10.47 -13.98
N GLN A 30 25.43 9.16 -13.97
CA GLN A 30 26.47 8.15 -14.19
C GLN A 30 25.88 6.87 -14.76
N SER A 31 26.55 6.31 -15.77
CA SER A 31 26.25 4.99 -16.32
C SER A 31 27.18 3.92 -15.75
N PHE A 32 26.64 2.74 -15.49
CA PHE A 32 27.36 1.62 -14.88
C PHE A 32 26.75 0.29 -15.30
N ARG A 33 27.54 -0.79 -15.30
CA ARG A 33 27.03 -2.14 -15.58
C ARG A 33 26.68 -2.85 -14.29
N LEU A 34 25.56 -3.54 -14.25
CA LEU A 34 25.19 -4.41 -13.14
C LEU A 34 26.16 -5.58 -13.06
N ARG A 35 26.69 -5.80 -11.85
CA ARG A 35 27.63 -6.85 -11.52
C ARG A 35 27.22 -7.51 -10.21
N ASN A 36 27.55 -8.78 -10.05
CA ASN A 36 27.44 -9.48 -8.78
C ASN A 36 28.56 -9.03 -7.82
N ASP A 37 28.46 -9.40 -6.55
CA ASP A 37 29.47 -9.08 -5.51
C ASP A 37 30.88 -9.58 -5.85
N ASP A 38 30.98 -10.62 -6.67
CA ASP A 38 32.24 -11.18 -7.17
C ASP A 38 32.79 -10.45 -8.43
N TYR A 39 32.22 -9.30 -8.78
CA TYR A 39 32.49 -8.49 -9.97
C TYR A 39 32.17 -9.18 -11.32
N SER A 40 31.55 -10.36 -11.31
CA SER A 40 31.05 -10.99 -12.54
C SER A 40 29.87 -10.20 -13.10
N LEU A 41 29.65 -10.27 -14.42
CA LEU A 41 28.49 -9.64 -15.03
C LEU A 41 27.23 -10.27 -14.47
N PHE A 42 26.30 -9.42 -14.06
CA PHE A 42 25.00 -9.87 -13.60
C PHE A 42 24.25 -10.62 -14.71
N GLN A 43 23.67 -11.76 -14.36
CA GLN A 43 22.87 -12.59 -15.27
C GLN A 43 21.62 -13.11 -14.56
N VAL A 44 20.50 -13.11 -15.27
CA VAL A 44 19.22 -13.61 -14.77
C VAL A 44 18.43 -14.29 -15.87
N GLU A 45 17.67 -15.32 -15.51
CA GLU A 45 16.60 -15.89 -16.33
C GLU A 45 15.23 -15.38 -15.84
N VAL A 46 14.48 -14.72 -16.72
CA VAL A 46 13.17 -14.11 -16.45
C VAL A 46 12.10 -14.83 -17.28
N TYR A 47 11.01 -15.25 -16.62
CA TYR A 47 9.82 -15.79 -17.28
C TYR A 47 8.75 -14.70 -17.35
N GLY A 48 7.86 -14.76 -18.34
CA GLY A 48 6.85 -13.70 -18.46
C GLY A 48 5.82 -13.78 -17.33
N GLY A 49 5.53 -12.63 -16.72
CA GLY A 49 4.74 -12.54 -15.50
C GLY A 49 5.57 -12.61 -14.21
N ASP A 50 6.86 -12.97 -14.30
CA ASP A 50 7.75 -12.99 -13.16
C ASP A 50 8.47 -11.64 -13.03
N ASP A 51 8.29 -11.00 -11.88
CA ASP A 51 9.07 -9.83 -11.49
C ASP A 51 10.36 -10.31 -10.82
N PHE A 52 11.50 -9.82 -11.32
CA PHE A 52 12.80 -10.29 -10.87
C PHE A 52 13.49 -9.33 -9.90
N GLY A 53 13.36 -9.64 -8.61
CA GLY A 53 14.14 -9.14 -7.47
C GLY A 53 14.07 -7.65 -7.17
N PRO A 54 14.23 -7.24 -5.90
CA PRO A 54 14.85 -5.96 -5.57
C PRO A 54 16.37 -6.16 -5.49
N TYR A 55 17.13 -5.42 -6.31
CA TYR A 55 18.59 -5.36 -6.24
C TYR A 55 19.01 -4.08 -5.55
N VAL A 56 19.86 -4.21 -4.53
CA VAL A 56 20.59 -3.05 -4.00
C VAL A 56 21.75 -2.79 -4.95
N VAL A 57 21.68 -1.68 -5.67
CA VAL A 57 22.75 -1.22 -6.55
C VAL A 57 23.60 -0.21 -5.79
N GLU A 58 24.82 -0.58 -5.46
CA GLU A 58 25.78 0.35 -4.87
C GLU A 58 26.59 1.04 -5.98
N LEU A 59 26.55 2.37 -5.99
CA LEU A 59 27.33 3.20 -6.90
C LEU A 59 28.45 3.91 -6.15
N PRO A 60 29.68 3.37 -6.17
CA PRO A 60 30.81 4.03 -5.55
C PRO A 60 31.23 5.26 -6.37
N ASN A 61 31.82 6.25 -5.68
CA ASN A 61 32.44 7.45 -6.27
C ASN A 61 31.48 8.51 -6.85
N LEU A 62 30.24 8.57 -6.38
CA LEU A 62 29.36 9.72 -6.64
C LEU A 62 29.74 10.92 -5.75
N ASN A 63 29.59 12.14 -6.27
CA ASN A 63 29.81 13.36 -5.50
C ASN A 63 28.68 13.56 -4.48
N THR A 64 28.89 13.15 -3.24
CA THR A 64 27.87 13.12 -2.19
C THR A 64 27.20 14.48 -1.97
N ALA A 65 27.97 15.58 -2.01
CA ALA A 65 27.44 16.93 -1.77
C ALA A 65 26.47 17.39 -2.87
N GLU A 66 26.76 17.08 -4.14
CA GLU A 66 25.88 17.42 -5.27
C GLU A 66 24.61 16.56 -5.27
N ILE A 67 24.74 15.27 -4.95
CA ILE A 67 23.62 14.33 -4.85
C ILE A 67 22.68 14.73 -3.70
N GLU A 68 23.22 15.02 -2.52
CA GLU A 68 22.43 15.48 -1.37
C GLU A 68 21.74 16.81 -1.67
N SER A 69 22.43 17.76 -2.32
CA SER A 69 21.84 19.03 -2.73
C SER A 69 20.73 18.85 -3.77
N ALA A 70 20.89 17.94 -4.73
CA ALA A 70 19.89 17.64 -5.74
C ALA A 70 18.63 17.00 -5.10
N ILE A 71 18.82 16.02 -4.22
CA ILE A 71 17.70 15.38 -3.50
C ILE A 71 17.00 16.41 -2.60
N ALA A 72 17.74 17.25 -1.88
CA ALA A 72 17.18 18.32 -1.04
C ALA A 72 16.42 19.38 -1.87
N SER A 73 16.80 19.58 -3.13
CA SER A 73 16.14 20.48 -4.07
C SER A 73 14.94 19.82 -4.79
N GLY A 74 14.56 18.61 -4.41
CA GLY A 74 13.39 17.89 -4.93
C GLY A 74 13.63 17.10 -6.21
N PHE A 75 14.89 16.81 -6.57
CA PHE A 75 15.20 15.92 -7.69
C PHE A 75 15.10 14.45 -7.25
N ASN A 76 14.36 13.64 -8.01
CA ASN A 76 14.13 12.23 -7.70
C ASN A 76 15.14 11.33 -8.43
N PRO A 77 15.96 10.53 -7.72
CA PRO A 77 16.89 9.60 -8.37
C PRO A 77 16.15 8.40 -8.96
N LYS A 78 16.44 8.08 -10.22
CA LYS A 78 15.92 6.93 -10.95
C LYS A 78 17.04 6.20 -11.67
N ILE A 79 17.04 4.86 -11.60
CA ILE A 79 17.97 4.03 -12.37
C ILE A 79 17.23 3.52 -13.61
N PHE A 80 17.72 3.92 -14.78
CA PHE A 80 17.20 3.45 -16.05
C PHE A 80 18.11 2.37 -16.62
N ILE A 81 17.52 1.27 -17.11
CA ILE A 81 18.25 0.30 -17.94
C ILE A 81 18.40 0.92 -19.32
N VAL A 82 19.64 1.11 -19.77
CA VAL A 82 19.98 1.70 -21.06
C VAL A 82 20.29 0.62 -22.09
N ASP A 83 20.95 -0.46 -21.67
CA ASP A 83 21.30 -1.56 -22.56
C ASP A 83 21.33 -2.89 -21.81
N TYR A 84 21.15 -4.00 -22.50
CA TYR A 84 21.24 -5.36 -21.97
C TYR A 84 21.34 -6.38 -23.12
N THR A 85 21.93 -7.53 -22.84
CA THR A 85 21.98 -8.68 -23.77
C THR A 85 20.89 -9.68 -23.39
N MET A 86 20.11 -10.15 -24.36
CA MET A 86 19.02 -11.12 -24.14
C MET A 86 19.22 -12.40 -24.96
N THR A 87 19.28 -13.55 -24.30
CA THR A 87 19.47 -14.87 -24.91
C THR A 87 18.38 -15.86 -24.50
N HIS A 88 18.27 -17.00 -25.18
CA HIS A 88 17.35 -18.07 -24.79
C HIS A 88 17.77 -18.78 -23.49
N VAL A 89 16.79 -19.28 -22.75
CA VAL A 89 17.01 -20.26 -21.66
C VAL A 89 17.13 -21.66 -22.27
N THR A 90 18.22 -22.36 -21.95
CA THR A 90 18.69 -23.58 -22.63
C THR A 90 17.67 -24.74 -22.60
N ASP A 91 16.88 -24.87 -21.53
CA ASP A 91 15.89 -25.93 -21.31
C ASP A 91 14.43 -25.48 -21.50
N SER A 92 14.20 -24.36 -22.20
CA SER A 92 12.83 -23.95 -22.51
C SER A 92 12.21 -24.85 -23.60
N ASN A 93 11.06 -25.44 -23.28
CA ASN A 93 10.14 -26.09 -24.22
C ASN A 93 9.66 -25.15 -25.37
N TYR A 94 10.02 -23.88 -25.30
CA TYR A 94 9.80 -22.84 -26.30
C TYR A 94 10.65 -22.98 -27.58
N LYS A 95 11.78 -23.69 -27.52
CA LYS A 95 12.69 -23.90 -28.67
C LYS A 95 12.02 -24.63 -29.84
N SER A 96 11.01 -25.47 -29.57
CA SER A 96 10.25 -26.20 -30.59
C SER A 96 9.23 -25.31 -31.32
N ALA A 97 8.71 -24.26 -30.69
CA ALA A 97 7.75 -23.32 -31.30
C ALA A 97 8.45 -22.26 -32.18
N LEU A 98 9.76 -22.09 -32.02
CA LEU A 98 10.59 -21.11 -32.73
C LEU A 98 11.55 -21.76 -33.75
N LEU A 99 11.31 -23.01 -34.17
CA LEU A 99 12.17 -23.78 -35.09
C LEU A 99 12.57 -23.06 -36.40
N ASN A 100 11.83 -22.03 -36.81
CA ASN A 100 12.10 -21.23 -38.01
C ASN A 100 12.69 -19.83 -37.72
N PHE A 101 13.04 -19.51 -36.47
CA PHE A 101 13.63 -18.22 -36.10
C PHE A 101 15.14 -18.36 -35.88
N SER A 102 15.94 -17.79 -36.78
CA SER A 102 17.41 -17.85 -36.77
C SER A 102 18.08 -16.57 -36.25
N GLY A 103 17.33 -15.64 -35.64
CA GLY A 103 17.86 -14.37 -35.18
C GLY A 103 18.40 -14.43 -33.75
N ASP A 104 19.66 -14.04 -33.54
CA ASP A 104 20.29 -13.99 -32.21
C ASP A 104 19.81 -12.85 -31.30
N ASN A 105 18.86 -12.03 -31.76
CA ASN A 105 18.54 -10.75 -31.13
C ASN A 105 17.10 -10.68 -30.62
N LEU A 106 16.78 -11.53 -29.64
CA LEU A 106 15.49 -11.54 -28.95
C LEU A 106 15.17 -10.17 -28.34
N LYS A 107 16.19 -9.40 -27.94
CA LYS A 107 16.06 -8.03 -27.42
C LYS A 107 15.29 -7.15 -28.40
N ILE A 108 15.68 -7.20 -29.68
CA ILE A 108 15.00 -6.46 -30.74
C ILE A 108 13.53 -6.88 -30.85
N ILE A 109 13.20 -8.15 -30.64
CA ILE A 109 11.80 -8.61 -30.69
C ILE A 109 11.00 -8.08 -29.50
N GLU A 110 11.54 -8.17 -28.28
CA GLU A 110 10.85 -7.70 -27.07
C GLU A 110 10.71 -6.17 -27.09
N GLU A 111 11.76 -5.42 -27.40
CA GLU A 111 11.67 -3.95 -27.48
C GLU A 111 10.80 -3.49 -28.65
N ASN A 112 10.85 -4.15 -29.81
CA ASN A 112 9.88 -3.89 -30.88
C ASN A 112 8.46 -4.27 -30.48
N SER A 113 8.25 -5.27 -29.63
CA SER A 113 6.92 -5.63 -29.15
C SER A 113 6.38 -4.60 -28.14
N LYS A 114 7.22 -4.11 -27.22
CA LYS A 114 6.88 -3.00 -26.30
C LYS A 114 6.58 -1.73 -27.08
N GLY A 115 7.40 -1.41 -28.08
CA GLY A 115 7.19 -0.31 -29.04
C GLY A 115 5.98 -0.48 -29.97
N ARG A 116 5.18 -1.54 -29.79
CA ARG A 116 3.94 -1.81 -30.55
C ARG A 116 2.69 -1.91 -29.66
N THR A 117 2.83 -1.66 -28.35
CA THR A 117 1.73 -1.75 -27.37
C THR A 117 1.56 -0.47 -26.57
N SER A 118 0.34 -0.24 -26.07
CA SER A 118 -0.02 0.80 -25.10
C SER A 118 -0.35 0.16 -23.74
N LEU A 119 -0.19 0.92 -22.66
CA LEU A 119 -0.56 0.48 -21.31
C LEU A 119 -1.85 1.17 -20.85
N ILE A 120 -2.79 0.37 -20.33
CA ILE A 120 -4.03 0.84 -19.70
C ILE A 120 -4.08 0.30 -18.27
N LYS A 121 -4.18 1.19 -17.28
CA LYS A 121 -4.44 0.85 -15.88
C LYS A 121 -5.86 1.25 -15.52
N ILE A 122 -6.53 0.43 -14.71
CA ILE A 122 -7.94 0.64 -14.36
C ILE A 122 -8.08 0.54 -12.84
N PHE A 123 -8.71 1.54 -12.25
CA PHE A 123 -8.90 1.71 -10.82
C PHE A 123 -10.35 2.05 -10.52
N GLY A 124 -11.08 1.15 -9.87
CA GLY A 124 -12.43 1.40 -9.37
C GLY A 124 -12.73 0.63 -8.09
N PRO A 125 -13.96 0.76 -7.56
CA PRO A 125 -14.39 -0.01 -6.39
C PRO A 125 -14.14 -1.51 -6.58
N ASN A 126 -13.31 -2.12 -5.72
CA ASN A 126 -12.94 -3.54 -5.79
C ASN A 126 -12.29 -4.00 -7.10
N TYR A 127 -11.80 -3.10 -7.96
CA TYR A 127 -11.22 -3.45 -9.26
C TYR A 127 -9.93 -2.66 -9.52
N ARG A 128 -8.80 -3.36 -9.59
CA ARG A 128 -7.48 -2.76 -9.86
C ARG A 128 -6.68 -3.68 -10.77
N GLU A 129 -6.63 -3.36 -12.05
CA GLU A 129 -5.95 -4.19 -13.04
C GLU A 129 -5.15 -3.35 -14.05
N LYS A 130 -4.15 -4.00 -14.65
CA LYS A 130 -3.24 -3.41 -15.63
C LYS A 130 -3.25 -4.27 -16.89
N PHE A 131 -3.48 -3.63 -18.03
CA PHE A 131 -3.55 -4.28 -19.33
C PHE A 131 -2.52 -3.70 -20.29
N ARG A 132 -1.88 -4.59 -21.05
CA ARG A 132 -1.09 -4.21 -22.23
C ARG A 132 -1.89 -4.53 -23.47
N VAL A 133 -2.16 -3.53 -24.28
CA VAL A 133 -2.99 -3.68 -25.49
C VAL A 133 -2.18 -3.33 -26.72
N ALA A 134 -2.32 -4.11 -27.79
CA ALA A 134 -1.69 -3.81 -29.07
C ALA A 134 -2.23 -2.48 -29.63
N ALA A 135 -1.34 -1.55 -29.95
CA ALA A 135 -1.68 -0.22 -30.46
C ALA A 135 -1.79 -0.21 -32.00
N PHE A 136 -2.32 -1.30 -32.57
CA PHE A 136 -2.59 -1.46 -33.99
C PHE A 136 -4.05 -1.86 -34.17
N ASP A 137 -4.68 -1.28 -35.18
CA ASP A 137 -6.03 -1.66 -35.60
C ASP A 137 -5.99 -2.63 -36.77
N ASP A 138 -6.93 -3.56 -36.76
CA ASP A 138 -7.21 -4.42 -37.91
C ASP A 138 -8.39 -3.78 -38.65
N LEU A 139 -8.13 -3.31 -39.87
CA LEU A 139 -9.16 -2.67 -40.68
C LEU A 139 -10.09 -3.69 -41.35
N SER A 140 -9.78 -4.99 -41.26
CA SER A 140 -10.52 -6.05 -41.93
C SER A 140 -11.67 -6.65 -41.11
N ASN A 141 -11.67 -6.49 -39.78
CA ASN A 141 -12.74 -7.00 -38.91
C ASN A 141 -13.05 -6.05 -37.75
N ASN A 142 -14.34 -5.85 -37.50
CA ASN A 142 -14.84 -4.99 -36.43
C ASN A 142 -15.02 -5.72 -35.09
N ASN A 143 -14.97 -7.05 -35.04
CA ASN A 143 -15.12 -7.81 -33.79
C ASN A 143 -13.75 -8.19 -33.20
N PRO A 144 -13.30 -7.52 -32.12
CA PRO A 144 -11.99 -7.77 -31.52
C PRO A 144 -11.86 -9.17 -30.89
N CYS A 145 -12.97 -9.83 -30.54
CA CYS A 145 -12.94 -11.11 -29.81
C CYS A 145 -12.81 -12.34 -30.72
N THR A 146 -13.15 -12.21 -32.01
CA THR A 146 -13.13 -13.32 -32.98
C THR A 146 -12.03 -13.19 -34.02
N THR A 147 -11.33 -12.06 -34.05
CA THR A 147 -10.26 -11.78 -35.02
C THR A 147 -9.02 -12.61 -34.70
N VAL A 148 -8.74 -13.59 -35.57
CA VAL A 148 -7.57 -14.49 -35.47
C VAL A 148 -6.49 -14.22 -36.51
N THR A 149 -6.83 -13.51 -37.60
CA THR A 149 -5.93 -13.16 -38.70
C THR A 149 -6.23 -11.75 -39.18
N ALA A 150 -5.22 -10.89 -39.27
CA ALA A 150 -5.34 -9.56 -39.84
C ALA A 150 -4.71 -9.54 -41.23
N SER A 151 -5.46 -9.08 -42.23
CA SER A 151 -4.97 -8.93 -43.61
C SER A 151 -4.37 -7.55 -43.86
N THR A 152 -4.80 -6.54 -43.11
CA THR A 152 -4.34 -5.16 -43.18
C THR A 152 -4.26 -4.58 -41.76
N LEU A 153 -3.06 -4.13 -41.37
CA LEU A 153 -2.81 -3.52 -40.07
C LEU A 153 -2.53 -2.03 -40.25
N ALA A 154 -3.20 -1.20 -39.46
CA ALA A 154 -2.93 0.22 -39.37
C ALA A 154 -2.33 0.57 -37.99
N PRO A 155 -1.35 1.48 -37.92
CA PRO A 155 -0.86 1.97 -36.64
C PRO A 155 -1.93 2.81 -35.94
N GLY A 156 -2.01 2.68 -34.62
CA GLY A 156 -3.04 3.31 -33.79
C GLY A 156 -4.30 2.45 -33.70
N VAL A 157 -4.98 2.49 -32.56
CA VAL A 157 -6.29 1.86 -32.34
C VAL A 157 -7.15 2.77 -31.47
N SER A 158 -8.47 2.80 -31.59
CA SER A 158 -9.27 3.60 -30.66
C SER A 158 -9.25 3.00 -29.24
N LEU A 159 -9.29 3.86 -28.22
CA LEU A 159 -9.36 3.40 -26.82
C LEU A 159 -10.58 2.49 -26.61
N LYS A 160 -11.71 2.81 -27.25
CA LYS A 160 -12.91 1.97 -27.26
C LYS A 160 -12.62 0.55 -27.74
N LYS A 161 -11.99 0.40 -28.91
CA LYS A 161 -11.61 -0.93 -29.43
C LYS A 161 -10.61 -1.63 -28.51
N ALA A 162 -9.67 -0.88 -27.92
CA ALA A 162 -8.71 -1.43 -26.96
C ALA A 162 -9.40 -1.98 -25.69
N LEU A 163 -10.37 -1.25 -25.14
CA LEU A 163 -11.17 -1.69 -24.00
C LEU A 163 -12.10 -2.86 -24.36
N GLN A 164 -12.65 -2.87 -25.57
CA GLN A 164 -13.43 -4.02 -26.07
C GLN A 164 -12.55 -5.28 -26.23
N ARG A 165 -11.27 -5.14 -26.58
CA ARG A 165 -10.31 -6.27 -26.59
C ARG A 165 -10.09 -6.84 -25.18
N ILE A 166 -10.00 -5.97 -24.17
CA ILE A 166 -9.95 -6.39 -22.77
C ILE A 166 -11.24 -7.13 -22.39
N ALA A 167 -12.39 -6.66 -22.89
CA ALA A 167 -13.67 -7.29 -22.61
C ALA A 167 -13.78 -8.73 -23.13
N CYS A 168 -13.04 -9.08 -24.18
CA CYS A 168 -12.95 -10.46 -24.68
C CYS A 168 -12.33 -11.42 -23.65
N SER A 169 -11.62 -10.91 -22.63
CA SER A 169 -11.06 -11.70 -21.53
C SER A 169 -12.03 -11.92 -20.35
N GLY A 170 -13.27 -11.42 -20.46
CA GLY A 170 -14.34 -11.67 -19.47
C GLY A 170 -14.89 -10.41 -18.78
N THR A 171 -14.20 -9.27 -18.90
CA THR A 171 -14.60 -8.02 -18.25
C THR A 171 -15.65 -7.27 -19.07
N GLN A 172 -16.86 -7.09 -18.57
CA GLN A 172 -17.89 -6.35 -19.33
C GLN A 172 -17.59 -4.83 -19.34
N VAL A 173 -17.64 -4.23 -20.53
CA VAL A 173 -17.44 -2.80 -20.74
C VAL A 173 -18.54 -2.25 -21.64
N GLU A 174 -19.22 -1.20 -21.18
CA GLU A 174 -20.26 -0.50 -21.92
C GLU A 174 -19.87 0.98 -22.11
N PHE A 175 -20.34 1.59 -23.21
CA PHE A 175 -20.04 2.98 -23.56
C PHE A 175 -21.33 3.74 -23.84
N GLU A 176 -21.31 5.04 -23.58
CA GLU A 176 -22.47 5.92 -23.78
C GLU A 176 -22.00 7.34 -24.10
N ASP A 177 -22.87 8.10 -24.77
CA ASP A 177 -22.65 9.49 -25.13
C ASP A 177 -23.19 10.40 -24.01
N TYR A 178 -22.34 11.29 -23.49
CA TYR A 178 -22.63 12.20 -22.39
C TYR A 178 -22.45 13.65 -22.83
N VAL A 179 -23.28 14.55 -22.31
CA VAL A 179 -23.01 15.99 -22.35
C VAL A 179 -22.79 16.48 -20.93
N VAL A 180 -21.55 16.89 -20.66
CA VAL A 180 -21.15 17.48 -19.38
C VAL A 180 -21.39 18.98 -19.47
N ASP A 181 -22.14 19.50 -18.51
CA ASP A 181 -22.51 20.91 -18.43
C ASP A 181 -21.82 21.56 -17.24
N LEU A 182 -20.82 22.39 -17.52
CA LEU A 182 -20.03 23.12 -16.52
C LEU A 182 -20.50 24.58 -16.36
N SER A 183 -21.63 24.96 -16.96
CA SER A 183 -22.12 26.34 -16.95
C SER A 183 -22.36 26.90 -15.55
N GLU A 184 -22.81 26.09 -14.59
CA GLU A 184 -23.01 26.54 -13.21
C GLU A 184 -21.70 26.80 -12.46
N PHE A 185 -20.62 26.08 -12.80
CA PHE A 185 -19.32 26.18 -12.14
C PHE A 185 -18.41 27.22 -12.79
N ALA A 186 -18.54 27.42 -14.11
CA ALA A 186 -17.73 28.34 -14.89
C ALA A 186 -18.60 29.18 -15.85
N PRO A 187 -19.48 30.05 -15.34
CA PRO A 187 -20.47 30.78 -16.13
C PRO A 187 -19.86 31.80 -17.11
N SER A 188 -18.60 32.20 -16.89
CA SER A 188 -17.87 33.11 -17.76
C SER A 188 -17.30 32.44 -19.01
N LEU A 189 -17.33 31.10 -19.09
CA LEU A 189 -16.87 30.38 -20.26
C LEU A 189 -17.97 30.34 -21.32
N THR A 190 -17.68 30.83 -22.51
CA THR A 190 -18.58 30.76 -23.67
C THR A 190 -18.84 29.32 -24.14
N ASP A 191 -17.87 28.42 -23.90
CA ASP A 191 -17.93 27.00 -24.25
C ASP A 191 -17.93 26.12 -22.98
N SER A 192 -18.98 26.25 -22.17
CA SER A 192 -19.10 25.53 -20.89
C SER A 192 -19.65 24.10 -21.01
N LYS A 193 -20.01 23.65 -22.22
CA LYS A 193 -20.63 22.34 -22.47
C LYS A 193 -19.77 21.50 -23.38
N ILE A 194 -19.59 20.23 -23.02
CA ILE A 194 -18.78 19.27 -23.79
C ILE A 194 -19.58 17.99 -24.00
N HIS A 195 -19.70 17.57 -25.26
CA HIS A 195 -20.20 16.25 -25.62
C HIS A 195 -19.04 15.28 -25.75
N LEU A 196 -19.09 14.13 -25.05
CA LEU A 196 -18.06 13.11 -25.11
C LEU A 196 -18.64 11.69 -25.07
N LYS A 197 -17.97 10.75 -25.74
CA LYS A 197 -18.25 9.33 -25.55
C LYS A 197 -17.43 8.79 -24.39
N GLY A 198 -18.11 8.32 -23.34
CA GLY A 198 -17.52 7.87 -22.09
C GLY A 198 -17.77 6.38 -21.81
N ILE A 199 -17.26 5.92 -20.67
CA ILE A 199 -17.51 4.57 -20.15
C ILE A 199 -18.80 4.61 -19.34
N LYS A 200 -19.80 3.83 -19.75
CA LYS A 200 -21.08 3.67 -19.06
C LYS A 200 -20.98 2.68 -17.91
N SER A 201 -20.26 1.59 -18.12
CA SER A 201 -20.03 0.57 -17.11
C SER A 201 -18.72 -0.14 -17.40
N PHE A 202 -17.98 -0.44 -16.34
CA PHE A 202 -16.76 -1.24 -16.41
C PHE A 202 -16.77 -2.27 -15.30
N ALA A 203 -16.57 -3.55 -15.63
CA ALA A 203 -16.60 -4.67 -14.67
C ALA A 203 -17.87 -4.70 -13.80
N GLY A 204 -19.02 -4.28 -14.35
CA GLY A 204 -20.30 -4.22 -13.63
C GLY A 204 -20.50 -2.98 -12.75
N ILE A 205 -19.55 -2.04 -12.75
CA ILE A 205 -19.63 -0.78 -12.00
C ILE A 205 -20.10 0.34 -12.95
N PRO A 206 -21.34 0.84 -12.80
CA PRO A 206 -21.89 1.84 -13.71
C PRO A 206 -21.45 3.27 -13.34
N THR A 207 -21.31 4.09 -14.38
CA THR A 207 -21.34 5.55 -14.28
C THR A 207 -22.76 5.96 -13.89
N GLN A 208 -22.89 6.66 -12.76
CA GLN A 208 -24.12 7.22 -12.25
C GLN A 208 -24.04 8.75 -12.38
N LEU A 209 -24.36 9.27 -13.55
CA LEU A 209 -24.45 10.72 -13.78
C LEU A 209 -25.93 11.14 -13.83
N PRO A 210 -26.41 12.01 -12.93
CA PRO A 210 -27.77 12.56 -13.01
C PRO A 210 -27.97 13.34 -14.31
N CYS A 211 -28.76 12.78 -15.22
CA CYS A 211 -28.92 13.34 -16.56
C CYS A 211 -30.34 13.13 -17.11
N THR A 212 -30.60 13.76 -18.26
CA THR A 212 -31.78 13.53 -19.09
C THR A 212 -31.34 13.18 -20.49
N TYR A 213 -31.93 12.14 -21.08
CA TYR A 213 -31.62 11.78 -22.46
C TYR A 213 -32.27 12.78 -23.42
N GLN A 214 -31.45 13.39 -24.28
CA GLN A 214 -31.90 14.38 -25.26
C GLN A 214 -31.32 14.04 -26.63
N THR A 215 -32.08 14.32 -27.68
CA THR A 215 -31.71 14.03 -29.07
C THR A 215 -31.63 15.31 -29.87
N TYR A 216 -30.47 15.56 -30.50
CA TYR A 216 -30.23 16.73 -31.33
C TYR A 216 -29.58 16.35 -32.66
N ALA A 217 -29.84 17.17 -33.68
CA ALA A 217 -29.09 17.12 -34.94
C ALA A 217 -27.81 17.95 -34.77
N GLY A 218 -26.66 17.29 -34.85
CA GLY A 218 -25.36 17.95 -34.75
C GLY A 218 -25.09 18.90 -35.92
N SER A 219 -24.02 19.70 -35.81
CA SER A 219 -23.59 20.61 -36.89
C SER A 219 -23.22 19.89 -38.20
N ASP A 220 -23.01 18.58 -38.14
CA ASP A 220 -22.77 17.68 -39.27
C ASP A 220 -24.06 17.07 -39.86
N GLY A 221 -25.23 17.46 -39.34
CA GLY A 221 -26.55 16.98 -39.78
C GLY A 221 -26.94 15.60 -39.24
N VAL A 222 -26.11 14.97 -38.41
CA VAL A 222 -26.39 13.63 -37.85
C VAL A 222 -27.12 13.76 -36.51
N SER A 223 -28.25 13.06 -36.38
CA SER A 223 -29.03 13.00 -35.14
C SER A 223 -28.39 12.05 -34.13
N ARG A 224 -28.19 12.51 -32.89
CA ARG A 224 -27.56 11.75 -31.80
C ARG A 224 -28.33 11.94 -30.51
N THR A 225 -28.42 10.88 -29.72
CA THR A 225 -28.99 10.91 -28.36
C THR A 225 -27.86 10.83 -27.34
N ALA A 226 -27.84 11.75 -26.37
CA ALA A 226 -26.86 11.76 -25.29
C ALA A 226 -27.53 11.96 -23.93
N CYS A 227 -26.90 11.44 -22.88
CA CYS A 227 -27.25 11.71 -21.48
C CYS A 227 -26.73 13.11 -21.12
N VAL A 228 -27.63 14.11 -21.17
CA VAL A 228 -27.32 15.52 -20.88
C VAL A 228 -27.41 15.75 -19.38
N GLN A 229 -26.28 16.09 -18.76
CA GLN A 229 -26.16 16.33 -17.33
C GLN A 229 -27.21 17.34 -16.87
N LYS A 230 -27.94 17.00 -15.80
CA LYS A 230 -28.83 17.95 -15.13
C LYS A 230 -27.96 19.03 -14.45
N PRO A 231 -28.36 20.32 -14.42
CA PRO A 231 -27.64 21.32 -13.65
C PRO A 231 -27.47 20.86 -12.20
N TYR A 232 -26.28 21.02 -11.63
CA TYR A 232 -25.92 20.52 -10.30
C TYR A 232 -26.86 21.07 -9.22
N SER A 233 -27.32 22.32 -9.36
CA SER A 233 -28.30 22.93 -8.47
C SER A 233 -29.64 22.18 -8.37
N THR A 234 -29.98 21.38 -9.40
CA THR A 234 -31.21 20.58 -9.47
C THR A 234 -31.05 19.14 -8.99
N TRP A 235 -29.84 18.71 -8.61
CA TRP A 235 -29.61 17.35 -8.12
C TRP A 235 -30.20 17.16 -6.73
N THR A 236 -30.93 16.07 -6.55
CA THR A 236 -31.40 15.63 -5.23
C THR A 236 -30.22 15.17 -4.34
N ASP A 237 -30.42 15.16 -3.02
CA ASP A 237 -29.38 14.69 -2.09
C ASP A 237 -28.99 13.23 -2.30
N VAL A 238 -29.94 12.41 -2.78
CA VAL A 238 -29.66 11.02 -3.16
C VAL A 238 -28.78 10.97 -4.40
N GLU A 239 -29.13 11.71 -5.45
CA GLU A 239 -28.32 11.82 -6.67
C GLU A 239 -26.91 12.33 -6.38
N LYS A 240 -26.74 13.32 -5.49
CA LYS A 240 -25.41 13.81 -5.07
C LYS A 240 -24.58 12.75 -4.35
N LYS A 241 -25.20 11.90 -3.53
CA LYS A 241 -24.51 10.85 -2.76
C LYS A 241 -24.09 9.65 -3.59
N THR A 242 -24.85 9.34 -4.65
CA THR A 242 -24.59 8.16 -5.49
C THR A 242 -23.91 8.50 -6.81
N ALA A 243 -23.80 9.78 -7.17
CA ALA A 243 -23.17 10.17 -8.41
C ALA A 243 -21.71 9.74 -8.48
N GLY A 244 -21.30 9.18 -9.63
CA GLY A 244 -19.93 8.78 -9.87
C GLY A 244 -19.69 8.44 -11.35
N VAL A 245 -18.48 8.73 -11.83
CA VAL A 245 -18.14 8.64 -13.26
C VAL A 245 -16.79 7.94 -13.44
N TRP A 246 -16.66 7.18 -14.52
CA TRP A 246 -15.36 6.70 -14.99
C TRP A 246 -14.63 7.80 -15.76
N ALA A 247 -13.54 8.31 -15.19
CA ALA A 247 -12.65 9.28 -15.79
C ALA A 247 -11.42 8.60 -16.43
N ILE A 248 -10.87 9.20 -17.49
CA ILE A 248 -9.74 8.66 -18.24
C ILE A 248 -8.63 9.72 -18.23
N TYR A 249 -7.44 9.35 -17.78
CA TYR A 249 -6.24 10.18 -17.72
C TYR A 249 -5.17 9.65 -18.67
N SER A 250 -4.31 10.53 -19.20
CA SER A 250 -3.16 10.17 -20.03
C SER A 250 -1.89 10.83 -19.49
N ASN A 251 -0.84 10.05 -19.27
CA ASN A 251 0.48 10.52 -18.81
C ASN A 251 0.46 11.50 -17.61
N GLY A 252 -0.39 11.29 -16.61
CA GLY A 252 -0.40 12.11 -15.38
C GLY A 252 -0.88 13.56 -15.56
N LYS A 253 -1.31 13.96 -16.75
CA LYS A 253 -2.15 15.14 -16.97
C LYS A 253 -3.60 14.67 -17.05
N TYR A 254 -4.59 15.53 -16.74
CA TYR A 254 -5.92 15.31 -17.31
C TYR A 254 -5.67 15.03 -18.78
N ASN A 255 -6.17 13.89 -19.27
CA ASN A 255 -6.20 13.59 -20.71
C ASN A 255 -6.38 14.92 -21.41
N ALA A 256 -5.53 15.30 -22.36
CA ALA A 256 -5.92 16.42 -23.20
C ALA A 256 -7.26 15.98 -23.80
N PRO A 257 -8.42 16.56 -23.41
CA PRO A 257 -9.69 16.06 -23.88
C PRO A 257 -9.89 16.40 -25.37
N THR A 258 -8.83 16.81 -26.07
CA THR A 258 -8.86 17.79 -27.15
C THR A 258 -8.52 17.16 -28.49
N GLU A 259 -8.89 15.91 -28.73
CA GLU A 259 -9.27 15.56 -30.10
C GLU A 259 -10.76 15.83 -30.26
N TYR A 260 -11.03 17.02 -30.76
CA TYR A 260 -12.37 17.38 -31.21
C TYR A 260 -12.72 16.56 -32.46
N TRP A 261 -14.00 16.25 -32.60
CA TRP A 261 -14.53 15.97 -33.94
C TRP A 261 -14.44 17.27 -34.74
N VAL A 262 -13.74 17.23 -35.87
CA VAL A 262 -13.56 18.40 -36.73
C VAL A 262 -14.12 18.11 -38.11
N ASP A 263 -14.86 19.08 -38.65
CA ASP A 263 -15.36 19.11 -40.02
C ASP A 263 -14.58 20.20 -40.78
N GLY A 264 -13.53 19.79 -41.49
CA GLY A 264 -12.55 20.71 -42.06
C GLY A 264 -11.76 21.41 -40.95
N SER A 265 -11.95 22.73 -40.79
CA SER A 265 -11.31 23.52 -39.72
C SER A 265 -12.24 23.83 -38.53
N ASN A 266 -13.51 23.42 -38.58
CA ASN A 266 -14.50 23.73 -37.55
C ASN A 266 -14.69 22.56 -36.59
N ILE A 267 -14.79 22.86 -35.29
CA ILE A 267 -15.17 21.86 -34.28
C ILE A 267 -16.65 21.52 -34.44
N ARG A 268 -16.97 20.23 -34.46
CA ARG A 268 -18.33 19.72 -34.54
C ARG A 268 -19.07 19.99 -33.23
N ILE A 269 -20.34 20.37 -33.36
CA ILE A 269 -21.20 20.77 -32.24
C ILE A 269 -22.36 19.78 -32.15
N PHE A 270 -22.66 19.30 -30.94
CA PHE A 270 -23.75 18.35 -30.69
C PHE A 270 -25.13 19.01 -30.75
N ASP A 271 -25.29 20.19 -30.14
CA ASP A 271 -26.51 21.01 -30.18
C ASP A 271 -26.17 22.41 -30.72
N PRO A 272 -26.22 22.61 -32.05
CA PRO A 272 -25.86 23.88 -32.67
C PRO A 272 -26.88 24.99 -32.44
N GLY A 273 -28.11 24.66 -32.01
CA GLY A 273 -29.17 25.62 -31.72
C GLY A 273 -29.04 26.28 -30.35
N ASN A 274 -28.18 25.74 -29.48
CA ASN A 274 -27.92 26.30 -28.15
C ASN A 274 -27.03 27.54 -28.21
N ILE A 275 -27.26 28.49 -27.31
CA ILE A 275 -26.38 29.64 -27.11
C ILE A 275 -25.03 29.15 -26.54
N GLN A 276 -25.06 28.21 -25.59
CA GLN A 276 -23.88 27.52 -25.08
C GLN A 276 -23.69 26.22 -25.85
N LYS A 277 -22.84 26.27 -26.87
CA LYS A 277 -22.62 25.15 -27.79
C LYS A 277 -21.92 24.00 -27.09
N ALA A 278 -22.46 22.79 -27.24
CA ALA A 278 -21.82 21.57 -26.75
C ALA A 278 -20.79 21.07 -27.76
N GLN A 279 -19.51 21.39 -27.55
CA GLN A 279 -18.43 20.96 -28.44
C GLN A 279 -18.20 19.46 -28.35
N MET A 280 -18.04 18.77 -29.49
CA MET A 280 -17.88 17.31 -29.52
C MET A 280 -16.41 16.92 -29.43
N VAL A 281 -16.06 16.19 -28.37
CA VAL A 281 -14.76 15.53 -28.22
C VAL A 281 -14.88 14.03 -28.48
N LYS A 282 -13.80 13.40 -28.94
CA LYS A 282 -13.79 11.97 -29.28
C LYS A 282 -13.90 11.05 -28.06
N GLY A 283 -13.38 11.46 -26.89
CA GLY A 283 -13.43 10.63 -25.68
C GLY A 283 -12.80 9.26 -25.89
N VAL A 284 -13.55 8.17 -25.65
CA VAL A 284 -13.08 6.79 -25.91
C VAL A 284 -12.85 6.47 -27.39
N ASP A 285 -13.36 7.27 -28.32
CA ASP A 285 -13.09 7.09 -29.76
C ASP A 285 -11.73 7.71 -30.18
N SER A 286 -10.99 8.31 -29.25
CA SER A 286 -9.63 8.81 -29.50
C SER A 286 -8.67 7.66 -29.81
N ILE A 287 -7.72 7.91 -30.70
CA ILE A 287 -6.70 6.94 -31.11
C ILE A 287 -5.60 6.89 -30.03
N ILE A 288 -5.28 5.68 -29.59
CA ILE A 288 -4.12 5.39 -28.74
C ILE A 288 -2.97 4.88 -29.61
N TRP A 289 -1.76 5.34 -29.31
CA TRP A 289 -0.54 4.99 -30.01
C TRP A 289 0.35 4.08 -29.18
N ALA A 290 1.34 3.46 -29.84
CA ALA A 290 2.29 2.63 -29.15
C ALA A 290 3.15 3.48 -28.20
N GLY A 291 3.33 3.01 -26.98
CA GLY A 291 4.01 3.75 -25.91
C GLY A 291 3.11 4.66 -25.07
N ASP A 292 1.83 4.86 -25.45
CA ASP A 292 0.91 5.67 -24.64
C ASP A 292 0.52 4.96 -23.33
N TYR A 293 0.33 5.75 -22.28
CA TYR A 293 -0.13 5.31 -20.96
C TYR A 293 -1.47 5.98 -20.60
N TYR A 294 -2.46 5.17 -20.24
CA TYR A 294 -3.77 5.62 -19.78
C TYR A 294 -4.10 5.07 -18.39
N ASP A 295 -4.61 5.94 -17.53
CA ASP A 295 -5.18 5.56 -16.24
C ASP A 295 -6.69 5.83 -16.25
N ILE A 296 -7.50 4.79 -16.04
CA ILE A 296 -8.97 4.87 -15.99
C ILE A 296 -9.38 4.75 -14.53
N VAL A 297 -10.03 5.78 -13.99
CA VAL A 297 -10.33 5.90 -12.56
C VAL A 297 -11.80 6.17 -12.35
N TYR A 298 -12.44 5.44 -11.44
CA TYR A 298 -13.79 5.78 -10.98
C TYR A 298 -13.73 6.89 -9.93
N ILE A 299 -14.47 7.98 -10.16
CA ILE A 299 -14.53 9.14 -9.27
C ILE A 299 -15.98 9.31 -8.82
N SER A 300 -16.23 9.24 -7.51
CA SER A 300 -17.55 9.55 -6.97
C SER A 300 -17.66 11.02 -6.54
N ALA A 301 -18.83 11.62 -6.70
CA ALA A 301 -19.12 12.97 -6.21
C ALA A 301 -19.02 13.05 -4.68
N LYS A 302 -19.27 11.94 -3.99
CA LYS A 302 -19.07 11.81 -2.54
C LYS A 302 -17.60 11.90 -2.15
N ASP A 303 -16.70 11.30 -2.92
CA ASP A 303 -15.24 11.40 -2.67
C ASP A 303 -14.73 12.83 -2.88
N LEU A 304 -15.31 13.55 -3.85
CA LEU A 304 -15.01 14.96 -4.10
C LEU A 304 -15.57 15.88 -3.01
N ALA A 305 -16.83 15.71 -2.61
CA ALA A 305 -17.48 16.52 -1.57
C ALA A 305 -16.83 16.33 -0.18
N LYS A 306 -16.40 15.11 0.16
CA LYS A 306 -15.65 14.85 1.40
C LYS A 306 -14.28 15.53 1.41
N ASN A 307 -13.65 15.75 0.26
CA ASN A 307 -12.40 16.52 0.17
C ASN A 307 -12.62 18.03 0.38
N GLU A 308 -13.83 18.56 0.13
CA GLU A 308 -14.17 19.96 0.43
C GLU A 308 -14.55 20.20 1.90
N GLU A 309 -15.34 19.31 2.53
CA GLU A 309 -15.72 19.46 3.94
C GLU A 309 -14.58 19.13 4.92
N ASN A 310 -13.69 18.22 4.55
CA ASN A 310 -12.46 17.93 5.29
C ASN A 310 -11.34 17.81 4.27
N PRO A 311 -10.61 18.89 3.92
CA PRO A 311 -9.36 18.72 3.19
C PRO A 311 -8.51 17.78 4.05
N PRO A 312 -8.28 16.52 3.65
CA PRO A 312 -7.34 15.70 4.39
C PRO A 312 -6.01 16.41 4.21
N TYR A 313 -5.40 16.83 5.32
CA TYR A 313 -4.02 17.30 5.33
C TYR A 313 -3.19 16.31 4.47
N GLY A 314 -2.77 16.77 3.28
CA GLY A 314 -2.08 15.98 2.25
C GLY A 314 -2.98 15.29 1.21
N SER A 315 -3.60 16.03 0.29
CA SER A 315 -4.40 15.47 -0.81
C SER A 315 -3.63 15.35 -2.13
N THR A 316 -3.04 14.18 -2.36
CA THR A 316 -3.17 13.47 -3.64
C THR A 316 -4.12 12.28 -3.44
N PRO A 317 -4.76 11.73 -4.49
CA PRO A 317 -5.66 10.56 -4.40
C PRO A 317 -4.99 9.30 -3.85
N ILE A 318 -3.67 9.34 -3.79
CA ILE A 318 -2.85 8.49 -2.95
C ILE A 318 -2.31 9.39 -1.85
N GLY A 319 -2.67 9.13 -0.59
CA GLY A 319 -1.99 9.81 0.51
C GLY A 319 -0.50 9.58 0.33
N ILE A 320 0.26 10.65 0.08
CA ILE A 320 1.72 10.59 0.14
C ILE A 320 1.99 10.14 1.57
N SER A 321 2.67 9.01 1.73
CA SER A 321 3.08 8.55 3.05
C SER A 321 3.87 9.68 3.70
N GLY A 322 3.26 10.27 4.73
CA GLY A 322 3.80 11.43 5.41
C GLY A 322 5.15 11.10 6.02
N SER A 323 6.13 11.90 5.66
CA SER A 323 7.45 11.99 6.28
C SER A 323 7.34 12.09 7.80
N SER A 324 7.65 11.01 8.52
CA SER A 324 8.20 11.13 9.87
C SER A 324 9.73 11.24 9.73
N PRO A 325 10.45 12.01 10.57
CA PRO A 325 11.88 12.32 10.39
C PRO A 325 12.85 11.12 10.41
N THR A 326 12.36 9.89 10.54
CA THR A 326 13.18 8.70 10.81
C THR A 326 12.73 7.42 10.11
N GLY A 327 11.76 7.45 9.18
CA GLY A 327 11.30 6.24 8.47
C GLY A 327 10.78 6.59 7.07
N GLY A 328 11.42 6.05 6.03
CA GLY A 328 11.21 6.39 4.63
C GLY A 328 9.78 6.19 4.10
N SER A 329 9.47 6.76 2.92
CA SER A 329 8.15 6.71 2.31
C SER A 329 7.81 5.35 1.69
N ILE A 330 6.54 4.95 1.73
CA ILE A 330 6.00 3.94 0.82
C ILE A 330 5.74 4.59 -0.54
N ASP A 331 6.40 4.14 -1.60
CA ASP A 331 6.03 4.44 -2.99
C ASP A 331 4.81 3.59 -3.37
N PRO A 332 3.65 4.21 -3.64
CA PRO A 332 2.43 3.49 -4.00
C PRO A 332 2.49 2.80 -5.37
N ASN A 333 3.50 3.09 -6.18
CA ASN A 333 3.74 2.44 -7.48
C ASN A 333 4.72 1.27 -7.40
N ASP A 334 5.38 1.06 -6.25
CA ASP A 334 6.29 -0.05 -6.02
C ASP A 334 5.71 -1.03 -4.97
N PRO A 335 5.21 -2.21 -5.38
CA PRO A 335 4.70 -3.22 -4.44
C PRO A 335 5.78 -3.79 -3.50
N ASN A 336 7.06 -3.48 -3.75
CA ASN A 336 8.19 -3.84 -2.88
C ASN A 336 8.66 -2.67 -2.00
N SER A 337 7.96 -1.53 -2.07
CA SER A 337 8.26 -0.40 -1.20
C SER A 337 8.03 -0.83 0.25
N SER A 338 9.12 -0.90 1.01
CA SER A 338 9.13 -1.28 2.42
C SER A 338 9.58 -0.11 3.25
N PHE A 339 8.93 0.08 4.39
CA PHE A 339 9.37 1.06 5.38
C PHE A 339 10.10 0.32 6.50
N LYS A 340 11.17 0.94 7.01
CA LYS A 340 11.91 0.42 8.17
C LYS A 340 11.34 1.05 9.43
N LEU A 341 10.85 0.22 10.34
CA LEU A 341 10.51 0.65 11.68
C LEU A 341 11.75 0.49 12.57
N ASN A 342 12.29 1.61 13.06
CA ASN A 342 13.17 1.54 14.22
C ASN A 342 12.35 1.08 15.43
N THR A 343 12.96 0.36 16.35
CA THR A 343 12.29 -0.25 17.52
C THR A 343 12.82 0.31 18.84
N VAL A 344 13.70 1.31 18.76
CA VAL A 344 14.17 2.11 19.88
C VAL A 344 13.25 3.31 20.06
N TRP A 345 12.34 3.24 21.04
CA TRP A 345 11.43 4.35 21.33
C TRP A 345 11.49 4.71 22.81
N ASP A 346 11.92 5.93 23.09
CA ASP A 346 11.89 6.49 24.43
C ASP A 346 10.49 7.07 24.71
N LEU A 347 9.98 6.92 25.94
CA LEU A 347 8.68 7.48 26.36
C LEU A 347 8.64 8.98 26.12
N SER A 348 9.77 9.65 26.37
CA SER A 348 9.96 11.08 26.15
C SER A 348 9.70 11.52 24.70
N GLN A 349 9.79 10.62 23.72
CA GLN A 349 9.64 10.95 22.31
C GLN A 349 8.18 10.99 21.83
N PHE A 350 7.24 10.46 22.61
CA PHE A 350 5.81 10.43 22.27
C PHE A 350 5.02 11.66 22.74
N GLY A 351 5.63 12.52 23.56
CA GLY A 351 4.96 13.71 24.09
C GLY A 351 3.80 13.40 25.05
N GLU A 352 2.91 14.38 25.24
CA GLU A 352 1.80 14.31 26.19
C GLU A 352 0.64 13.40 25.73
N ASN A 353 0.49 13.22 24.41
CA ASN A 353 -0.59 12.44 23.80
C ASN A 353 -0.04 11.24 23.00
N PRO A 354 0.48 10.21 23.69
CA PRO A 354 1.23 9.13 23.05
C PRO A 354 0.39 8.18 22.19
N TYR A 355 -0.94 8.31 22.22
CA TYR A 355 -1.87 7.45 21.51
C TYR A 355 -2.50 8.11 20.28
N GLU A 356 -2.15 9.36 19.99
CA GLU A 356 -2.55 10.00 18.74
C GLU A 356 -1.96 9.23 17.53
N PRO A 357 -2.77 8.90 16.50
CA PRO A 357 -2.35 8.06 15.39
C PRO A 357 -1.16 8.60 14.59
N ASP A 358 -0.95 9.92 14.56
CA ASP A 358 0.14 10.59 13.86
C ASP A 358 1.41 10.77 14.71
N GLN A 359 1.34 10.50 16.02
CA GLN A 359 2.46 10.65 16.93
C GLN A 359 3.36 9.44 16.91
N LYS A 360 4.52 9.61 16.26
CA LYS A 360 5.54 8.58 16.12
C LYS A 360 4.84 7.28 15.68
N SER A 361 4.42 7.27 14.44
CA SER A 361 3.86 6.08 13.82
C SER A 361 4.19 6.17 12.34
N PHE A 362 3.94 5.08 11.63
CA PHE A 362 4.07 5.07 10.20
C PHE A 362 2.68 5.04 9.56
N TYR A 363 2.39 6.00 8.68
CA TYR A 363 1.17 6.01 7.89
C TYR A 363 1.31 5.07 6.69
N VAL A 364 0.55 3.98 6.69
CA VAL A 364 0.61 2.93 5.67
C VAL A 364 -0.24 3.28 4.45
N GLY A 365 -1.38 3.94 4.64
CA GLY A 365 -2.31 4.29 3.57
C GLY A 365 -3.78 4.20 3.99
N LYS A 366 -4.67 4.09 2.99
CA LYS A 366 -6.12 3.96 3.19
C LYS A 366 -6.65 2.64 2.65
N VAL A 367 -7.61 2.04 3.35
CA VAL A 367 -8.25 0.77 3.00
C VAL A 367 -9.76 0.85 3.21
N GLY A 368 -10.55 0.12 2.43
CA GLY A 368 -11.99 0.02 2.63
C GLY A 368 -12.38 -0.87 3.82
N PHE A 369 -13.60 -0.69 4.31
CA PHE A 369 -14.20 -1.65 5.24
C PHE A 369 -14.29 -3.01 4.57
N ASN A 370 -14.15 -4.07 5.36
CA ASN A 370 -14.22 -5.46 4.92
C ASN A 370 -13.09 -5.94 3.98
N GLU A 371 -12.22 -5.03 3.52
CA GLU A 371 -11.06 -5.36 2.69
C GLU A 371 -9.96 -6.07 3.49
N LYS A 372 -9.05 -6.73 2.79
CA LYS A 372 -7.95 -7.50 3.36
C LYS A 372 -6.63 -6.78 3.15
N VAL A 373 -5.87 -6.65 4.23
CA VAL A 373 -4.52 -6.09 4.23
C VAL A 373 -3.55 -7.17 4.64
N VAL A 374 -2.52 -7.37 3.82
CA VAL A 374 -1.47 -8.35 4.09
C VAL A 374 -0.22 -7.59 4.52
N PHE A 375 0.21 -7.79 5.76
CA PHE A 375 1.50 -7.30 6.23
C PHE A 375 2.54 -8.39 6.05
N SER A 376 3.60 -8.09 5.31
CA SER A 376 4.77 -8.97 5.15
C SER A 376 5.92 -8.36 5.94
N VAL A 377 6.38 -9.06 6.97
CA VAL A 377 7.44 -8.61 7.87
C VAL A 377 8.65 -9.49 7.68
N LYS A 378 9.78 -8.87 7.33
CA LYS A 378 11.07 -9.54 7.21
C LYS A 378 12.02 -9.01 8.28
N LEU A 379 12.67 -9.91 9.00
CA LEU A 379 13.70 -9.54 9.95
C LEU A 379 15.08 -9.51 9.27
N ASP A 380 15.64 -8.30 9.10
CA ASP A 380 16.98 -8.11 8.56
C ASP A 380 17.99 -7.83 9.70
N LYS A 381 18.90 -8.79 9.97
CA LYS A 381 19.97 -8.68 10.99
C LYS A 381 19.45 -8.24 12.38
N THR A 382 18.52 -9.01 12.94
CA THR A 382 17.93 -8.75 14.27
C THR A 382 19.02 -8.61 15.32
N LYS A 383 19.01 -7.50 16.06
CA LYS A 383 19.83 -7.32 17.25
C LYS A 383 18.97 -7.51 18.48
N TYR A 384 19.61 -8.00 19.53
CA TYR A 384 18.99 -8.20 20.81
C TYR A 384 19.89 -7.59 21.90
N LEU A 385 19.31 -6.99 22.92
CA LEU A 385 20.04 -6.38 24.04
C LEU A 385 20.60 -7.43 25.03
N ASN A 386 21.79 -7.96 24.79
CA ASN A 386 22.40 -8.90 25.73
C ASN A 386 22.70 -8.19 27.08
N PRO A 387 22.10 -8.61 28.21
CA PRO A 387 22.45 -8.06 29.51
C PRO A 387 23.88 -8.52 29.86
N SER A 388 24.74 -7.57 30.14
CA SER A 388 25.99 -7.80 30.83
C SER A 388 25.79 -7.33 32.25
N PHE A 389 25.83 -8.26 33.21
CA PHE A 389 25.77 -7.94 34.62
C PHE A 389 27.08 -7.31 35.14
N GLY A 390 28.04 -6.98 34.26
CA GLY A 390 29.29 -6.33 34.63
C GLY A 390 30.12 -7.15 35.63
N LEU A 391 30.74 -6.49 36.60
CA LEU A 391 31.66 -7.12 37.56
C LEU A 391 30.96 -7.39 38.89
N PRO A 392 31.18 -8.57 39.51
CA PRO A 392 30.66 -8.82 40.85
C PRO A 392 31.39 -7.95 41.87
N GLU A 393 30.67 -7.10 42.58
CA GLU A 393 31.14 -6.44 43.79
C GLU A 393 30.87 -7.35 45.00
N ASN A 394 31.92 -7.67 45.74
CA ASN A 394 31.81 -8.48 46.95
C ASN A 394 31.12 -7.65 48.06
N GLY A 395 29.81 -7.85 48.22
CA GLY A 395 28.99 -7.23 49.26
C GLY A 395 28.54 -8.18 50.38
N GLY A 396 29.31 -9.23 50.68
CA GLY A 396 28.98 -10.20 51.73
C GLY A 396 28.12 -11.37 51.22
N SER A 397 27.04 -11.72 51.93
CA SER A 397 26.16 -12.86 51.60
C SER A 397 25.32 -12.67 50.33
N TYR A 398 25.34 -11.48 49.73
CA TYR A 398 24.66 -11.15 48.49
C TYR A 398 25.69 -10.73 47.43
N GLN A 399 25.46 -11.19 46.20
CA GLN A 399 26.32 -10.88 45.07
C GLN A 399 25.75 -9.65 44.36
N TYR A 400 26.43 -8.51 44.51
CA TYR A 400 26.08 -7.28 43.80
C TYR A 400 26.89 -7.20 42.51
N PHE A 401 26.35 -6.50 41.53
CA PHE A 401 26.92 -6.40 40.19
C PHE A 401 27.00 -4.92 39.80
N SER A 402 28.21 -4.41 39.61
CA SER A 402 28.46 -3.06 39.09
C SER A 402 28.54 -3.10 37.56
N ASP A 403 28.31 -1.97 36.89
CA ASP A 403 28.41 -1.83 35.43
C ASP A 403 27.40 -2.66 34.62
N PHE A 404 26.19 -2.87 35.17
CA PHE A 404 25.11 -3.48 34.40
C PHE A 404 24.83 -2.68 33.13
N LYS A 405 24.92 -3.33 31.98
CA LYS A 405 24.65 -2.69 30.68
C LYS A 405 24.00 -3.65 29.71
N TYR A 406 23.15 -3.09 28.87
CA TYR A 406 22.61 -3.79 27.72
C TYR A 406 23.51 -3.53 26.51
N THR A 407 24.11 -4.60 25.99
CA THR A 407 24.93 -4.52 24.76
C THR A 407 24.16 -5.13 23.60
N PRO A 408 23.92 -4.40 22.49
CA PRO A 408 23.27 -4.99 21.32
C PRO A 408 24.15 -6.10 20.73
N THR A 409 23.62 -7.31 20.66
CA THR A 409 24.26 -8.47 20.04
C THR A 409 23.42 -8.92 18.86
N VAL A 410 24.05 -9.25 17.74
CA VAL A 410 23.35 -9.80 16.57
C VAL A 410 22.81 -11.18 16.93
N ALA A 411 21.50 -11.38 16.75
CA ALA A 411 20.86 -12.66 16.98
C ALA A 411 21.35 -13.69 15.97
N THR A 412 21.86 -14.82 16.47
CA THR A 412 22.18 -16.00 15.65
C THR A 412 21.02 -17.00 15.59
N LYS A 413 20.03 -16.85 16.49
CA LYS A 413 18.82 -17.67 16.51
C LYS A 413 17.73 -17.06 15.62
N ARG A 414 16.91 -17.94 15.05
CA ARG A 414 15.66 -17.60 14.35
C ARG A 414 14.53 -17.36 15.37
N PHE A 415 13.59 -16.48 15.03
CA PHE A 415 12.43 -16.10 15.82
C PHE A 415 11.14 -16.68 15.24
N ASN A 416 10.17 -16.95 16.10
CA ASN A 416 8.83 -17.39 15.71
C ASN A 416 7.91 -16.21 15.38
N ILE A 417 6.73 -16.45 14.83
CA ILE A 417 5.88 -15.33 14.39
C ILE A 417 5.29 -14.51 15.55
N ASP A 418 4.88 -15.15 16.64
CA ASP A 418 4.43 -14.50 17.88
C ASP A 418 5.51 -13.57 18.45
N GLN A 419 6.75 -13.88 18.10
CA GLN A 419 7.94 -13.16 18.48
C GLN A 419 8.32 -12.01 17.52
N VAL A 420 7.94 -12.12 16.24
CA VAL A 420 8.24 -11.12 15.19
C VAL A 420 7.17 -10.04 15.13
N MET A 421 5.90 -10.41 15.35
CA MET A 421 4.73 -9.57 15.05
C MET A 421 4.30 -8.70 16.25
N ASP A 422 5.27 -8.04 16.88
CA ASP A 422 5.04 -7.18 18.06
C ASP A 422 4.82 -5.72 17.65
N PHE A 423 3.74 -5.51 16.88
CA PHE A 423 3.29 -4.20 16.43
C PHE A 423 1.79 -4.05 16.59
N GLU A 424 1.37 -2.80 16.63
CA GLU A 424 -0.02 -2.39 16.73
C GLU A 424 -0.39 -1.49 15.56
N ILE A 425 -1.66 -1.55 15.18
CA ILE A 425 -2.23 -0.70 14.15
C ILE A 425 -3.35 0.15 14.72
N SER A 426 -3.52 1.36 14.17
CA SER A 426 -4.67 2.22 14.45
C SER A 426 -5.37 2.56 13.14
N LEU A 427 -6.71 2.57 13.19
CA LEU A 427 -7.55 2.95 12.05
C LEU A 427 -7.72 4.47 11.92
N GLY A 428 -7.13 5.24 12.85
CA GLY A 428 -7.18 6.70 12.84
C GLY A 428 -8.54 7.28 13.23
N PHE A 429 -9.39 6.52 13.93
CA PHE A 429 -10.72 6.99 14.37
C PHE A 429 -10.64 7.91 15.59
N ALA A 430 -9.69 7.66 16.49
CA ALA A 430 -9.46 8.41 17.72
C ALA A 430 -8.01 8.18 18.22
N GLY A 431 -7.63 8.90 19.27
CA GLY A 431 -6.29 8.90 19.87
C GLY A 431 -6.22 8.26 21.25
N GLN A 432 -7.04 7.26 21.55
CA GLN A 432 -7.02 6.52 22.81
C GLN A 432 -6.19 5.25 22.71
N ARG A 433 -5.74 4.72 23.86
CA ARG A 433 -4.98 3.46 23.90
C ARG A 433 -5.73 2.28 23.29
N THR A 434 -7.05 2.22 23.48
CA THR A 434 -7.91 1.16 22.98
C THR A 434 -8.08 1.17 21.46
N ASP A 435 -7.73 2.27 20.79
CA ASP A 435 -7.82 2.39 19.33
C ASP A 435 -6.64 1.72 18.62
N TRP A 436 -5.59 1.38 19.37
CA TRP A 436 -4.43 0.64 18.90
C TRP A 436 -4.61 -0.85 19.15
N ILE A 437 -4.59 -1.62 18.06
CA ILE A 437 -4.88 -3.05 18.06
C ILE A 437 -3.59 -3.81 17.77
N HIS A 438 -3.18 -4.69 18.67
CA HIS A 438 -2.02 -5.53 18.43
C HIS A 438 -2.31 -6.55 17.32
N VAL A 439 -1.51 -6.55 16.25
CA VAL A 439 -1.83 -7.27 15.00
C VAL A 439 -1.94 -8.78 15.13
N TYR A 440 -1.27 -9.37 16.12
CA TYR A 440 -1.29 -10.81 16.37
C TYR A 440 -2.22 -11.21 17.52
N LYS A 441 -2.21 -10.45 18.64
CA LYS A 441 -2.85 -10.80 19.92
C LYS A 441 -4.31 -10.34 20.03
N ASP A 442 -4.64 -9.17 19.47
CA ASP A 442 -5.95 -8.52 19.68
C ASP A 442 -6.89 -8.70 18.48
N THR A 443 -6.53 -9.54 17.52
CA THR A 443 -7.23 -9.72 16.23
C THR A 443 -7.97 -11.05 16.12
N ASP A 444 -8.08 -11.81 17.20
CA ASP A 444 -8.81 -13.10 17.23
C ASP A 444 -10.33 -12.92 17.45
N ASP A 445 -10.83 -11.68 17.39
CA ASP A 445 -12.24 -11.33 17.52
C ASP A 445 -13.06 -11.66 16.26
N THR A 446 -14.33 -11.98 16.45
CA THR A 446 -15.33 -12.22 15.38
C THR A 446 -16.32 -11.08 15.22
N ASP A 447 -16.26 -10.06 16.08
CA ASP A 447 -17.10 -8.87 15.99
C ASP A 447 -16.87 -8.09 14.68
N ALA A 448 -17.96 -7.66 14.05
CA ALA A 448 -17.98 -6.91 12.81
C ALA A 448 -17.37 -5.51 12.94
N TYR A 449 -17.25 -4.97 14.16
CA TYR A 449 -16.65 -3.66 14.45
C TYR A 449 -15.13 -3.71 14.67
N HIS A 450 -14.52 -4.89 14.74
CA HIS A 450 -13.10 -5.05 15.05
C HIS A 450 -12.28 -5.60 13.88
N VAL A 451 -10.97 -5.33 13.90
CA VAL A 451 -10.02 -5.89 12.93
C VAL A 451 -9.85 -7.38 13.21
N ARG A 452 -9.93 -8.20 12.16
CA ARG A 452 -9.87 -9.66 12.30
C ARG A 452 -8.67 -10.28 11.57
N LYS A 453 -7.99 -11.21 12.23
CA LYS A 453 -6.97 -12.06 11.63
C LYS A 453 -7.61 -13.13 10.77
N MET A 454 -7.26 -13.16 9.49
CA MET A 454 -7.79 -14.11 8.51
C MET A 454 -6.91 -15.34 8.41
N TRP A 455 -5.62 -15.13 8.23
CA TRP A 455 -4.63 -16.20 8.17
C TRP A 455 -3.25 -15.64 8.51
N VAL A 456 -2.37 -16.58 8.84
CA VAL A 456 -0.98 -16.33 9.18
C VAL A 456 -0.12 -17.30 8.38
N ASP A 457 0.94 -16.78 7.76
CA ASP A 457 1.94 -17.57 7.05
C ASP A 457 3.25 -17.56 7.85
N THR A 458 3.60 -18.73 8.37
CA THR A 458 4.85 -18.99 9.09
C THR A 458 5.85 -19.80 8.27
N SER A 459 5.58 -20.04 6.98
CA SER A 459 6.45 -20.85 6.12
C SER A 459 7.84 -20.24 5.95
N GLY A 460 7.96 -18.91 6.06
CA GLY A 460 9.22 -18.20 6.03
C GLY A 460 10.01 -18.17 7.35
N TYR A 461 9.89 -19.20 8.19
CA TYR A 461 10.74 -19.32 9.39
C TYR A 461 12.23 -19.37 9.03
N ALA A 462 12.60 -20.01 7.91
CA ALA A 462 13.99 -20.21 7.52
C ALA A 462 14.68 -18.89 7.09
N ASP A 463 13.98 -18.05 6.36
CA ASP A 463 14.41 -16.74 5.85
C ASP A 463 13.92 -15.56 6.72
N GLN A 464 13.22 -15.85 7.81
CA GLN A 464 12.68 -14.89 8.78
C GLN A 464 11.71 -13.88 8.14
N THR A 465 10.92 -14.36 7.19
CA THR A 465 9.83 -13.64 6.54
C THR A 465 8.49 -14.19 7.01
N PHE A 466 7.64 -13.36 7.58
CA PHE A 466 6.32 -13.73 8.08
C PHE A 466 5.24 -12.89 7.44
N ARG A 467 4.06 -13.47 7.21
CA ARG A 467 2.93 -12.71 6.67
C ARG A 467 1.69 -12.90 7.53
N ILE A 468 0.96 -11.81 7.73
CA ILE A 468 -0.35 -11.83 8.37
C ILE A 468 -1.35 -11.13 7.47
N CYS A 469 -2.52 -11.74 7.33
CA CYS A 469 -3.65 -11.13 6.64
C CYS A 469 -4.68 -10.69 7.67
N LEU A 470 -4.94 -9.39 7.69
CA LEU A 470 -5.96 -8.76 8.52
C LEU A 470 -7.12 -8.32 7.63
N ARG A 471 -8.34 -8.61 8.04
CA ARG A 471 -9.56 -8.05 7.48
C ARG A 471 -9.97 -6.85 8.31
N MET A 472 -10.18 -5.73 7.64
CA MET A 472 -10.70 -4.52 8.28
C MET A 472 -12.13 -4.76 8.79
N PRO A 473 -12.60 -3.98 9.78
CA PRO A 473 -13.98 -4.07 10.26
C PRO A 473 -14.96 -4.07 9.09
N SER A 474 -16.07 -4.79 9.20
CA SER A 474 -17.15 -4.75 8.22
C SER A 474 -18.25 -3.74 8.60
N ALA A 475 -18.24 -3.24 9.84
CA ALA A 475 -19.14 -2.22 10.34
C ALA A 475 -18.39 -1.13 11.12
N SER A 476 -18.99 0.05 11.24
CA SER A 476 -18.49 1.16 12.07
C SER A 476 -19.66 2.01 12.56
N ASN A 477 -19.56 2.47 13.81
CA ASN A 477 -20.49 3.43 14.40
C ASN A 477 -20.04 4.90 14.18
N ILE A 478 -18.85 5.09 13.60
CA ILE A 478 -18.20 6.39 13.47
C ILE A 478 -18.29 6.89 12.02
N VAL A 479 -18.12 6.00 11.05
CA VAL A 479 -18.15 6.34 9.61
C VAL A 479 -18.96 5.31 8.83
N ASP A 480 -19.61 5.74 7.74
CA ASP A 480 -20.39 4.87 6.85
C ASP A 480 -19.49 3.82 6.16
N PRO A 481 -19.61 2.51 6.48
CA PRO A 481 -18.69 1.48 6.00
C PRO A 481 -18.73 1.26 4.48
N ASN A 482 -19.86 1.54 3.83
CA ASN A 482 -20.02 1.27 2.40
C ASN A 482 -19.26 2.26 1.51
N ASN A 483 -18.88 3.41 2.07
CA ASN A 483 -18.47 4.58 1.30
C ASN A 483 -17.33 5.37 1.98
N SER A 484 -16.60 4.74 2.89
CA SER A 484 -15.52 5.38 3.62
C SER A 484 -14.31 4.46 3.61
N LEU A 485 -13.14 5.07 3.45
CA LEU A 485 -11.87 4.39 3.68
C LEU A 485 -11.38 4.73 5.08
N VAL A 486 -10.73 3.77 5.72
CA VAL A 486 -10.05 3.94 7.00
C VAL A 486 -8.56 4.13 6.75
N ASN A 487 -7.94 4.99 7.55
CA ASN A 487 -6.50 5.14 7.55
C ASN A 487 -5.87 3.93 8.23
N ILE A 488 -4.65 3.56 7.87
CA ILE A 488 -3.86 2.59 8.63
C ILE A 488 -2.59 3.28 9.09
N TYR A 489 -2.43 3.35 10.40
CA TYR A 489 -1.17 3.68 11.06
C TYR A 489 -0.61 2.42 11.68
N ILE A 490 0.71 2.26 11.66
CA ILE A 490 1.41 1.13 12.27
C ILE A 490 2.58 1.62 13.11
N ARG A 491 2.80 0.98 14.25
CA ARG A 491 3.98 1.21 15.08
C ARG A 491 4.32 -0.04 15.90
N PRO A 492 5.54 -0.14 16.46
CA PRO A 492 5.85 -1.18 17.45
C PRO A 492 4.87 -1.12 18.63
N ALA A 493 4.46 -2.28 19.15
CA ALA A 493 3.46 -2.35 20.21
C ALA A 493 3.97 -1.69 21.50
N LEU A 494 3.13 -0.91 22.18
CA LEU A 494 3.56 -0.17 23.40
C LEU A 494 3.56 -1.03 24.68
N ASN A 495 3.54 -2.36 24.56
CA ASN A 495 3.26 -3.24 25.69
C ASN A 495 4.51 -3.95 26.23
N SER A 496 4.76 -3.77 27.53
CA SER A 496 5.70 -4.47 28.42
C SER A 496 7.21 -4.10 28.40
N ALA A 497 7.60 -3.33 29.43
CA ALA A 497 8.87 -3.31 30.19
C ALA A 497 10.25 -3.08 29.52
N TYR A 498 10.50 -3.32 28.23
CA TYR A 498 11.89 -3.29 27.71
C TYR A 498 12.09 -2.43 26.46
N ARG A 499 12.53 -1.18 26.68
CA ARG A 499 12.76 -0.16 25.65
C ARG A 499 14.22 -0.08 25.23
N LYS A 500 14.53 -0.67 24.07
CA LYS A 500 15.59 -0.28 23.10
C LYS A 500 15.74 -1.25 21.90
N SER A 501 14.87 -2.25 21.76
CA SER A 501 14.72 -3.05 20.53
C SER A 501 13.44 -3.88 20.62
N ILE A 502 12.75 -4.18 19.51
CA ILE A 502 11.76 -5.27 19.48
C ILE A 502 12.48 -6.49 20.02
N TRP A 503 12.01 -7.00 21.16
CA TRP A 503 12.48 -8.29 21.63
C TRP A 503 11.32 -9.20 21.99
N PRO A 504 11.25 -10.35 21.33
CA PRO A 504 10.54 -11.49 21.87
C PRO A 504 11.33 -12.17 23.00
N LEU A 505 10.91 -11.92 24.23
CA LEU A 505 11.56 -12.22 25.50
C LEU A 505 12.37 -13.54 25.59
N LYS A 506 13.44 -13.50 26.41
CA LYS A 506 14.17 -14.67 26.95
C LYS A 506 13.95 -14.74 28.48
N TYR A 507 14.18 -15.92 29.06
CA TYR A 507 13.53 -16.53 30.24
C TYR A 507 13.43 -15.80 31.60
N THR A 508 13.97 -14.59 31.80
CA THR A 508 13.86 -13.87 33.08
C THR A 508 12.60 -13.00 33.19
N ASP A 509 11.89 -12.79 32.07
CA ASP A 509 10.80 -11.80 31.96
C ASP A 509 9.40 -12.42 31.87
N VAL A 510 9.27 -13.72 32.11
CA VAL A 510 7.94 -14.32 32.34
C VAL A 510 7.62 -14.14 33.81
N LYS A 511 6.68 -13.24 34.13
CA LYS A 511 6.15 -13.15 35.50
C LYS A 511 5.54 -14.52 35.84
N LYS A 512 6.17 -15.27 36.76
CA LYS A 512 5.68 -16.58 37.22
C LYS A 512 4.25 -16.48 37.78
N MET A 513 3.90 -15.33 38.37
CA MET A 513 2.60 -15.08 38.97
C MET A 513 2.18 -13.59 38.87
N ARG A 514 0.86 -13.35 38.79
CA ARG A 514 0.20 -12.07 39.10
C ARG A 514 -0.99 -12.32 40.03
N GLY A 515 -1.26 -11.40 40.94
CA GLY A 515 -2.42 -11.43 41.82
C GLY A 515 -2.73 -10.03 42.34
N GLU A 516 -3.93 -9.86 42.87
CA GLU A 516 -4.41 -8.61 43.48
C GLU A 516 -4.40 -8.76 45.01
N LEU A 517 -4.13 -7.67 45.72
CA LEU A 517 -4.25 -7.65 47.18
C LEU A 517 -5.74 -7.73 47.55
N SER A 518 -6.12 -8.79 48.26
CA SER A 518 -7.48 -9.02 48.78
C SER A 518 -7.90 -7.94 49.79
N SER A 519 -6.91 -7.40 50.51
CA SER A 519 -7.05 -6.30 51.45
C SER A 519 -5.84 -5.37 51.36
N PRO A 520 -5.99 -4.06 51.64
CA PRO A 520 -4.86 -3.15 51.72
C PRO A 520 -3.82 -3.66 52.73
N THR A 521 -2.56 -3.69 52.31
CA THR A 521 -1.42 -4.01 53.19
C THR A 521 -0.89 -2.71 53.80
N ASN A 522 -0.53 -2.74 55.07
CA ASN A 522 0.05 -1.59 55.78
C ASN A 522 1.55 -1.74 55.95
N ILE A 523 2.22 -0.60 56.15
CA ILE A 523 3.63 -0.57 56.55
C ILE A 523 3.77 -1.34 57.88
N GLY A 524 4.69 -2.30 57.92
CA GLY A 524 4.89 -3.20 59.06
C GLY A 524 4.32 -4.60 58.87
N ASP A 525 3.42 -4.83 57.91
CA ASP A 525 2.83 -6.14 57.68
C ASP A 525 3.84 -7.12 57.05
N THR A 526 3.87 -8.37 57.50
CA THR A 526 4.72 -9.44 56.91
C THR A 526 3.91 -10.47 56.12
N THR A 527 2.60 -10.28 56.07
CA THR A 527 1.66 -11.23 55.48
C THR A 527 0.77 -10.49 54.49
N ILE A 528 0.68 -11.00 53.27
CA ILE A 528 -0.12 -10.47 52.18
C ILE A 528 -1.16 -11.48 51.75
N TYR A 529 -2.38 -11.01 51.55
CA TYR A 529 -3.50 -11.82 51.09
C TYR A 529 -3.75 -11.53 49.62
N LEU A 530 -3.65 -12.57 48.79
CA LEU A 530 -3.76 -12.46 47.34
C LEU A 530 -5.05 -13.13 46.85
N THR A 531 -5.75 -12.44 45.95
CA THR A 531 -6.92 -12.91 45.22
C THR A 531 -6.68 -12.77 43.72
N GLY A 532 -7.42 -13.54 42.89
CA GLY A 532 -7.27 -13.48 41.43
C GLY A 532 -5.87 -13.90 40.97
N VAL A 533 -5.26 -14.87 41.65
CA VAL A 533 -3.89 -15.30 41.37
C VAL A 533 -3.83 -16.10 40.07
N TYR A 534 -3.04 -15.62 39.12
CA TYR A 534 -2.70 -16.29 37.87
C TYR A 534 -1.22 -16.68 37.91
N GLY A 535 -0.92 -17.98 37.86
CA GLY A 535 0.44 -18.52 37.89
C GLY A 535 0.80 -19.22 39.21
N THR A 536 2.07 -19.59 39.39
CA THR A 536 2.55 -20.34 40.57
C THR A 536 3.45 -19.48 41.45
N ILE A 537 3.28 -19.61 42.77
CA ILE A 537 4.07 -18.91 43.79
C ILE A 537 4.85 -19.97 44.57
N GLU A 538 6.18 -19.85 44.63
CA GLU A 538 7.03 -20.79 45.38
C GLU A 538 7.80 -20.07 46.48
N VAL A 539 8.23 -20.83 47.49
CA VAL A 539 9.10 -20.31 48.55
C VAL A 539 10.44 -19.88 47.93
N ASN A 540 10.96 -18.74 48.38
CA ASN A 540 12.14 -18.03 47.88
C ASN A 540 11.93 -17.24 46.58
N ASP A 541 10.73 -17.19 46.01
CA ASP A 541 10.45 -16.28 44.90
C ASP A 541 10.38 -14.82 45.40
N PRO A 542 10.89 -13.84 44.62
CA PRO A 542 10.71 -12.43 44.91
C PRO A 542 9.33 -11.93 44.45
N ILE A 543 8.60 -11.27 45.34
CA ILE A 543 7.32 -10.61 45.09
C ILE A 543 7.50 -9.09 45.15
N TYR A 544 6.84 -8.40 44.23
CA TYR A 544 6.81 -6.95 44.16
C TYR A 544 5.37 -6.48 44.35
N VAL A 545 5.14 -5.57 45.30
CA VAL A 545 3.83 -4.99 45.59
C VAL A 545 3.70 -3.66 44.86
N SER A 546 2.60 -3.47 44.12
CA SER A 546 2.39 -2.23 43.37
C SER A 546 2.26 -1.03 44.31
N GLY A 547 3.09 -0.01 44.11
CA GLY A 547 3.19 1.15 45.00
C GLY A 547 4.39 1.12 45.94
N ASP A 548 5.07 -0.03 46.02
CA ASP A 548 6.33 -0.20 46.75
C ASP A 548 7.43 -0.67 45.79
N THR A 549 8.62 -0.11 45.96
CA THR A 549 9.80 -0.45 45.16
C THR A 549 10.66 -1.54 45.79
N TYR A 550 10.38 -1.91 47.05
CA TYR A 550 11.11 -2.93 47.77
C TYR A 550 10.66 -4.34 47.37
N PRO A 551 11.58 -5.24 46.96
CA PRO A 551 11.25 -6.64 46.71
C PRO A 551 11.13 -7.42 48.02
N TYR A 552 10.12 -8.27 48.11
CA TYR A 552 9.87 -9.14 49.26
C TYR A 552 10.10 -10.61 48.90
N THR A 553 10.83 -11.36 49.71
CA THR A 553 11.05 -12.79 49.44
C THR A 553 9.96 -13.62 50.07
N VAL A 554 9.36 -14.54 49.32
CA VAL A 554 8.33 -15.46 49.84
C VAL A 554 8.94 -16.46 50.81
N VAL A 555 8.43 -16.49 52.03
CA VAL A 555 8.80 -17.46 53.08
C VAL A 555 7.85 -18.64 53.09
N SER A 556 6.56 -18.40 52.89
CA SER A 556 5.55 -19.47 52.83
C SER A 556 4.32 -19.05 52.05
N VAL A 557 3.68 -20.02 51.40
CA VAL A 557 2.43 -19.86 50.64
C VAL A 557 1.45 -20.91 51.12
N THR A 558 0.26 -20.49 51.53
CA THR A 558 -0.84 -21.38 51.91
C THR A 558 -2.17 -20.88 51.33
N PRO A 559 -3.11 -21.75 50.95
CA PRO A 559 -4.46 -21.32 50.61
C PRO A 559 -5.07 -20.50 51.76
N THR A 560 -5.75 -19.40 51.44
CA THR A 560 -6.35 -18.52 52.46
C THR A 560 -7.62 -19.18 53.03
N PRO A 561 -7.66 -19.56 54.32
CA PRO A 561 -8.84 -20.23 54.87
C PRO A 561 -10.07 -19.31 54.84
N GLY A 562 -11.19 -19.81 54.32
CA GLY A 562 -12.47 -19.08 54.29
C GLY A 562 -12.66 -18.11 53.12
N TYR A 563 -11.76 -18.10 52.14
CA TYR A 563 -11.85 -17.30 50.90
C TYR A 563 -12.11 -18.20 49.67
N PRO A 564 -12.57 -17.66 48.53
CA PRO A 564 -12.80 -18.43 47.31
C PRO A 564 -11.54 -19.18 46.84
N ASP A 565 -11.74 -20.32 46.19
CA ASP A 565 -10.67 -21.13 45.60
C ASP A 565 -9.76 -20.27 44.71
N GLY A 566 -8.44 -20.41 44.88
CA GLY A 566 -7.43 -19.57 44.21
C GLY A 566 -6.97 -18.33 44.98
N SER A 567 -7.40 -18.18 46.25
CA SER A 567 -6.89 -17.15 47.16
C SER A 567 -5.73 -17.67 48.02
N PHE A 568 -4.64 -16.91 48.14
CA PHE A 568 -3.41 -17.35 48.83
C PHE A 568 -2.96 -16.36 49.90
N THR A 569 -2.59 -16.89 51.06
CA THR A 569 -1.86 -16.17 52.10
C THR A 569 -0.38 -16.37 51.84
N VAL A 570 0.34 -15.28 51.62
CA VAL A 570 1.77 -15.30 51.37
C VAL A 570 2.49 -14.55 52.50
N VAL A 571 3.43 -15.22 53.15
CA VAL A 571 4.30 -14.63 54.17
C VAL A 571 5.61 -14.24 53.50
N VAL A 572 6.08 -13.03 53.77
CA VAL A 572 7.32 -12.50 53.24
C VAL A 572 8.41 -12.37 54.30
N ASP A 573 9.66 -12.30 53.87
CA ASP A 573 10.87 -12.28 54.71
C ASP A 573 11.04 -11.02 55.54
N THR A 574 10.45 -9.91 55.10
CA THR A 574 10.60 -8.60 55.72
C THR A 574 9.26 -7.85 55.74
N ALA A 575 9.09 -7.03 56.78
CA ALA A 575 7.90 -6.21 56.94
C ALA A 575 7.78 -5.19 55.81
N MET A 576 6.54 -4.96 55.37
CA MET A 576 6.19 -4.05 54.28
C MET A 576 6.61 -2.62 54.62
N LYS A 577 7.15 -1.90 53.65
CA LYS A 577 7.85 -0.62 53.84
C LYS A 577 7.04 0.59 53.40
#